data_AF-A0AAI8Z1E2-F1
#
_entry.id   AF-A0AAI8Z1E2-F1
#
_cell.length_a   1.000
_cell.length_b   1.000
_cell.length_c   1.000
_cell.angle_alpha   90.00
_cell.angle_beta   90.00
_cell.angle_gamma   90.00
#
_symmetry.space_group_name_H-M   'P 1'
#
loop_
_entity.id
_entity.type
_entity.pdbx_description
1 polymer ?
#
loop_
_entity_poly.entity_id
_entity_poly.type
_entity_poly.pdbx_seq_one_letter_code
_entity_poly.pdbx_strand_id
1 'polypeptide(L)'
;MRRMRSIRDQVKAQLKRVENKLRRKPVVTSEQKLNARIGTMTMQAQELHDECHRLRGKATGFTTRAETTHAPEVPPPEREPLFDRNREKAPPTQYDTQLRDYGTLVAEWHAFGKELKAFDKRLDKYVDTVEAMKKDHLDPGKPMGKTEHDFDGLNNAIFNLKEQRTELGNAVSEVPLPGAEK
;
A
#
# COMPACT_ATOMS: atom_id res chain seq x y z
N MET A 1 -21.71 29.98 -64.02
CA MET A 1 -22.38 30.51 -62.81
C MET A 1 -22.00 29.68 -61.59
N ARG A 2 -21.24 30.23 -60.62
CA ARG A 2 -20.91 29.55 -59.35
C ARG A 2 -22.09 29.68 -58.39
N ARG A 3 -22.73 28.57 -58.02
CA ARG A 3 -23.74 28.57 -56.93
C ARG A 3 -23.04 28.91 -55.61
N MET A 4 -23.35 30.07 -55.04
CA MET A 4 -22.95 30.41 -53.68
C MET A 4 -23.63 29.44 -52.72
N ARG A 5 -22.83 28.67 -51.96
CA ARG A 5 -23.38 27.76 -50.94
C ARG A 5 -24.08 28.59 -49.87
N SER A 6 -25.27 28.15 -49.45
CA SER A 6 -26.02 28.80 -48.38
C SER A 6 -25.19 28.83 -47.09
N ILE A 7 -25.31 29.90 -46.31
CA ILE A 7 -24.66 30.04 -44.99
C ILE A 7 -24.95 28.81 -44.12
N ARG A 8 -26.17 28.26 -44.23
CA ARG A 8 -26.58 27.03 -43.54
C ARG A 8 -25.73 25.81 -43.92
N ASP A 9 -25.33 25.69 -45.19
CA ASP A 9 -24.50 24.60 -45.68
C ASP A 9 -23.04 24.75 -45.24
N GLN A 10 -22.55 26.00 -45.15
CA GLN A 10 -21.23 26.29 -44.58
C GLN A 10 -21.16 25.93 -43.10
N VAL A 11 -22.20 26.28 -42.32
CA VAL A 11 -22.30 25.94 -40.89
C VAL A 11 -22.38 24.42 -40.69
N LYS A 12 -23.20 23.72 -41.47
CA LYS A 12 -23.26 22.24 -41.44
C LYS A 12 -21.92 21.59 -41.78
N ALA A 13 -21.19 22.12 -42.77
CA ALA A 13 -19.88 21.60 -43.14
C ALA A 13 -18.82 21.85 -42.06
N GLN A 14 -18.86 23.00 -41.38
CA GLN A 14 -17.99 23.30 -40.25
C GLN A 14 -18.29 22.40 -39.04
N LEU A 15 -19.57 22.23 -38.68
CA LEU A 15 -20.01 21.31 -37.62
C LEU A 15 -19.51 19.89 -37.89
N LYS A 16 -19.70 19.39 -39.12
CA LYS A 16 -19.24 18.05 -39.51
C LYS A 16 -17.70 17.91 -39.46
N ARG A 17 -16.95 18.99 -39.75
CA ARG A 17 -15.48 19.03 -39.58
C ARG A 17 -15.06 18.99 -38.12
N VAL A 18 -15.71 19.78 -37.27
CA VAL A 18 -15.43 19.82 -35.82
C VAL A 18 -15.76 18.49 -35.20
N GLU A 19 -16.92 17.92 -35.52
CA GLU A 19 -17.36 16.61 -35.05
C GLU A 19 -16.40 15.51 -35.51
N ASN A 20 -15.92 15.54 -36.76
CA ASN A 20 -14.89 14.61 -37.24
C ASN A 20 -13.53 14.80 -36.57
N LYS A 21 -13.17 16.01 -36.14
CA LYS A 21 -11.94 16.25 -35.36
C LYS A 21 -12.07 15.73 -33.93
N LEU A 22 -13.24 15.91 -33.30
CA LEU A 22 -13.54 15.41 -31.96
C LEU A 22 -13.66 13.88 -31.92
N ARG A 23 -14.15 13.26 -33.00
CA ARG A 23 -14.23 11.78 -33.15
C ARG A 23 -12.87 11.12 -33.40
N ARG A 24 -11.82 11.87 -33.75
CA ARG A 24 -10.48 11.31 -33.94
C ARG A 24 -9.83 11.09 -32.58
N LYS A 25 -9.57 9.83 -32.25
CA LYS A 25 -8.78 9.48 -31.06
C LYS A 25 -7.41 10.17 -31.16
N PRO A 26 -6.94 10.84 -30.09
CA PRO A 26 -5.61 11.42 -30.08
C PRO A 26 -4.57 10.31 -30.33
N VAL A 27 -3.62 10.57 -31.23
CA VAL A 27 -2.52 9.65 -31.50
C VAL A 27 -1.55 9.78 -30.33
N VAL A 28 -1.60 8.82 -29.41
CA VAL A 28 -0.66 8.74 -28.28
C VAL A 28 0.61 8.06 -28.77
N THR A 29 1.74 8.76 -28.71
CA THR A 29 3.05 8.20 -29.11
C THR A 29 3.53 7.14 -28.11
N SER A 30 4.44 6.27 -28.53
CA SER A 30 5.08 5.28 -27.64
C SER A 30 5.78 5.95 -26.46
N GLU A 31 6.46 7.07 -26.70
CA GLU A 31 7.12 7.89 -25.69
C GLU A 31 6.12 8.48 -24.67
N GLN A 32 4.97 8.99 -25.13
CA GLN A 32 3.93 9.48 -24.22
C GLN A 32 3.35 8.37 -23.34
N LYS A 33 3.19 7.15 -23.88
CA LYS A 33 2.77 5.98 -23.10
C LYS A 33 3.80 5.61 -22.05
N LEU A 34 5.08 5.62 -22.42
CA LEU A 34 6.18 5.33 -21.50
C LEU A 34 6.22 6.35 -20.36
N ASN A 35 6.18 7.64 -20.67
CA ASN A 35 6.17 8.72 -19.67
C ASN A 35 4.97 8.60 -18.72
N ALA A 36 3.78 8.29 -19.24
CA ALA A 36 2.60 8.06 -18.39
C ALA A 36 2.77 6.84 -17.48
N ARG A 37 3.40 5.77 -17.99
CA ARG A 37 3.68 4.56 -17.21
C ARG A 37 4.72 4.80 -16.13
N ILE A 38 5.80 5.53 -16.44
CA ILE A 38 6.80 5.98 -15.47
C ILE A 38 6.12 6.81 -14.38
N GLY A 39 5.30 7.80 -14.75
CA GLY A 39 4.56 8.60 -13.77
C GLY A 39 3.66 7.76 -12.86
N THR A 40 3.03 6.71 -13.41
CA THR A 40 2.26 5.74 -12.62
C THR A 40 3.16 4.98 -11.62
N MET A 41 4.35 4.56 -12.05
CA MET A 41 5.31 3.88 -11.17
C MET A 41 5.87 4.81 -10.08
N THR A 42 6.12 6.08 -10.40
CA THR A 42 6.52 7.08 -9.40
C THR A 42 5.43 7.25 -8.34
N MET A 43 4.17 7.31 -8.76
CA MET A 43 3.05 7.42 -7.82
C MET A 43 2.91 6.16 -6.95
N GLN A 44 3.05 4.97 -7.54
CA GLN A 44 3.06 3.71 -6.79
C GLN A 44 4.21 3.61 -5.80
N ALA A 45 5.39 4.14 -6.13
CA ALA A 45 6.50 4.20 -5.20
C ALA A 45 6.17 5.06 -3.97
N GLN A 46 5.53 6.20 -4.18
CA GLN A 46 5.07 7.06 -3.08
C GLN A 46 4.01 6.35 -2.23
N GLU A 47 3.04 5.68 -2.85
CA GLU A 47 2.02 4.91 -2.12
C GLU A 47 2.65 3.81 -1.26
N LEU A 48 3.65 3.10 -1.79
CA LEU A 48 4.40 2.07 -1.05
C LEU A 48 5.21 2.69 0.10
N HIS A 49 5.81 3.85 -0.13
CA HIS A 49 6.53 4.59 0.91
C HIS A 49 5.60 4.98 2.07
N ASP A 50 4.45 5.58 1.77
CA ASP A 50 3.46 5.99 2.76
C ASP A 50 2.88 4.78 3.51
N GLU A 51 2.62 3.69 2.79
CA GLU A 51 2.18 2.44 3.37
C GLU A 51 3.21 1.84 4.32
N CYS A 52 4.49 1.82 3.93
CA CYS A 52 5.57 1.35 4.78
C CYS A 52 5.68 2.19 6.06
N HIS A 53 5.61 3.52 5.95
CA HIS A 53 5.60 4.42 7.10
C HIS A 53 4.42 4.14 8.03
N ARG A 54 3.21 3.95 7.48
CA ARG A 54 2.01 3.57 8.24
C ARG A 54 2.18 2.22 8.96
N LEU A 55 2.73 1.22 8.28
CA LEU A 55 2.96 -0.12 8.86
C LEU A 55 4.01 -0.06 9.97
N ARG A 56 5.06 0.75 9.81
CA ARG A 56 6.06 0.97 10.85
C ARG A 56 5.44 1.62 12.09
N GLY A 57 4.60 2.64 11.90
CA GLY A 57 3.85 3.25 13.00
C GLY A 57 2.91 2.27 13.72
N LYS A 58 2.25 1.37 12.97
CA LYS A 58 1.46 0.28 13.56
C LYS A 58 2.32 -0.69 14.37
N ALA A 59 3.48 -1.10 13.86
CA ALA A 59 4.41 -1.98 14.57
C ALA A 59 4.85 -1.36 15.91
N THR A 60 5.25 -0.08 15.91
CA THR A 60 5.58 0.66 17.14
C THR A 60 4.39 0.71 18.11
N GLY A 61 3.17 0.91 17.60
CA GLY A 61 1.95 0.86 18.42
C GLY A 61 1.70 -0.50 19.07
N PHE A 62 2.04 -1.60 18.37
CA PHE A 62 2.02 -2.94 18.97
C PHE A 62 3.08 -3.10 20.05
N THR A 63 4.30 -2.58 19.86
CA THR A 63 5.35 -2.59 20.90
C THR A 63 4.86 -1.93 22.18
N THR A 64 4.35 -0.69 22.10
CA THR A 64 3.85 0.05 23.27
C THR A 64 2.66 -0.65 23.95
N ARG A 65 1.78 -1.29 23.16
CA ARG A 65 0.65 -2.05 23.71
C ARG A 65 1.08 -3.36 24.34
N ALA A 66 2.06 -4.04 23.77
CA ALA A 66 2.60 -5.27 24.33
C ALA A 66 3.31 -5.02 25.67
N GLU A 67 4.01 -3.88 25.82
CA GLU A 67 4.62 -3.48 27.09
C GLU A 67 3.59 -3.22 28.21
N THR A 68 2.39 -2.78 27.85
CA THR A 68 1.33 -2.42 28.81
C THR A 68 0.28 -3.52 29.01
N THR A 69 0.20 -4.49 28.09
CA THR A 69 -0.71 -5.64 28.17
C THR A 69 -0.02 -6.80 28.85
N HIS A 70 -0.23 -6.95 30.16
CA HIS A 70 0.28 -8.12 30.88
C HIS A 70 -0.39 -9.41 30.41
N ALA A 71 0.39 -10.48 30.27
CA ALA A 71 -0.17 -11.82 30.08
C ALA A 71 -1.10 -12.15 31.26
N PRO A 72 -2.28 -12.77 31.01
CA PRO A 72 -3.19 -13.11 32.09
C PRO A 72 -2.46 -14.01 33.10
N GLU A 73 -2.36 -13.56 34.35
CA GLU A 73 -1.82 -14.37 35.43
C GLU A 73 -2.71 -15.61 35.62
N VAL A 74 -2.10 -16.73 36.02
CA VAL A 74 -2.78 -18.01 36.29
C VAL A 74 -4.10 -17.73 37.01
N PRO A 75 -5.24 -18.29 36.53
CA PRO A 75 -6.54 -18.01 37.13
C PRO A 75 -6.44 -18.22 38.64
N PRO A 76 -7.00 -17.32 39.47
CA PRO A 76 -7.01 -17.53 40.92
C PRO A 76 -7.50 -18.95 41.20
N PRO A 77 -6.84 -19.71 42.09
CA PRO A 77 -7.25 -21.08 42.39
C PRO A 77 -8.76 -21.08 42.66
N GLU A 78 -9.48 -22.04 42.07
CA GLU A 78 -10.94 -22.18 42.16
C GLU A 78 -11.39 -22.10 43.62
N ARG A 79 -11.63 -20.89 44.11
CA ARG A 79 -12.40 -20.66 45.31
C ARG A 79 -13.82 -20.63 44.84
N GLU A 80 -14.61 -21.60 45.28
CA GLU A 80 -16.07 -21.50 45.19
C GLU A 80 -16.46 -20.11 45.67
N PRO A 81 -17.06 -19.28 44.82
CA PRO A 81 -17.41 -17.94 45.21
C PRO A 81 -18.43 -18.04 46.35
N LEU A 82 -18.22 -17.26 47.42
CA LEU A 82 -19.10 -17.25 48.61
C LEU A 82 -20.57 -16.98 48.25
N PHE A 83 -20.82 -16.44 47.05
CA PHE A 83 -22.12 -16.23 46.43
C PHE A 83 -22.10 -16.67 44.96
N ASP A 84 -23.20 -17.26 44.48
CA ASP A 84 -23.37 -17.55 43.06
C ASP A 84 -23.25 -16.28 42.22
N ARG A 85 -22.23 -16.23 41.36
CA ARG A 85 -22.12 -15.17 40.35
C ARG A 85 -23.19 -15.38 39.29
N ASN A 86 -24.19 -14.50 39.26
CA ASN A 86 -25.01 -14.35 38.08
C ASN A 86 -24.16 -13.77 36.94
N ARG A 87 -23.68 -14.64 36.04
CA ARG A 87 -22.75 -14.29 34.94
C ARG A 87 -23.31 -13.22 34.00
N GLU A 88 -24.62 -13.00 33.97
CA GLU A 88 -25.26 -11.98 33.12
C GLU A 88 -25.27 -10.57 33.72
N LYS A 89 -25.14 -10.43 35.05
CA LYS A 89 -25.24 -9.14 35.76
C LYS A 89 -23.99 -8.72 36.51
N ALA A 90 -23.03 -9.63 36.70
CA ALA A 90 -21.79 -9.33 37.41
C ALA A 90 -20.78 -8.64 36.47
N PRO A 91 -20.08 -7.58 36.94
CA PRO A 91 -19.01 -6.97 36.17
C PRO A 91 -17.88 -7.98 35.88
N PRO A 92 -17.17 -7.86 34.73
CA PRO A 92 -16.07 -8.75 34.38
C PRO A 92 -15.01 -8.80 35.48
N THR A 93 -14.40 -9.97 35.71
CA THR A 93 -13.20 -9.99 36.58
C THR A 93 -12.05 -9.24 35.92
N GLN A 94 -11.08 -8.85 36.73
CA GLN A 94 -9.79 -8.37 36.22
C GLN A 94 -9.13 -9.39 35.30
N TYR A 95 -9.23 -10.69 35.61
CA TYR A 95 -8.76 -11.79 34.77
C TYR A 95 -9.50 -11.88 33.42
N ASP A 96 -10.84 -11.81 33.42
CA ASP A 96 -11.63 -11.82 32.17
C ASP A 96 -11.29 -10.62 31.27
N THR A 97 -11.01 -9.46 31.89
CA THR A 97 -10.61 -8.25 31.18
C THR A 97 -9.22 -8.41 30.57
N GLN A 98 -8.24 -8.90 31.35
CA GLN A 98 -6.89 -9.21 30.86
C GLN A 98 -6.91 -10.22 29.72
N LEU A 99 -7.70 -11.30 29.84
CA LEU A 99 -7.82 -12.33 28.81
C LEU A 99 -8.41 -11.78 27.51
N ARG A 100 -9.44 -10.93 27.61
CA ARG A 100 -10.05 -10.27 26.44
C ARG A 100 -9.09 -9.30 25.76
N ASP A 101 -8.41 -8.47 26.54
CA ASP A 101 -7.50 -7.45 26.01
C ASP A 101 -6.28 -8.12 25.35
N TYR A 102 -5.77 -9.19 25.96
CA TYR A 102 -4.77 -10.08 25.39
C TYR A 102 -5.22 -10.72 24.07
N GLY A 103 -6.40 -11.34 24.06
CA GLY A 103 -6.96 -11.99 22.87
C GLY A 103 -7.17 -11.01 21.71
N THR A 104 -7.56 -9.78 22.03
CA THR A 104 -7.70 -8.70 21.05
C THR A 104 -6.35 -8.32 20.45
N LEU A 105 -5.32 -8.14 21.29
CA LEU A 105 -3.96 -7.83 20.84
C LEU A 105 -3.41 -8.90 19.88
N VAL A 106 -3.58 -10.18 20.22
CA VAL A 106 -3.13 -11.31 19.37
C VAL A 106 -3.89 -11.35 18.04
N ALA A 107 -5.21 -11.14 18.05
CA ALA A 107 -6.01 -11.14 16.84
C ALA A 107 -5.61 -9.99 15.89
N GLU A 108 -5.39 -8.79 16.44
CA GLU A 108 -4.93 -7.63 15.69
C GLU A 108 -3.52 -7.84 15.13
N TRP A 109 -2.62 -8.46 15.89
CA TRP A 109 -1.30 -8.82 15.43
C TRP A 109 -1.34 -9.79 14.23
N HIS A 110 -2.20 -10.80 14.28
CA HIS A 110 -2.38 -11.71 13.15
C HIS A 110 -2.95 -11.01 11.91
N ALA A 111 -3.88 -10.07 12.09
CA ALA A 111 -4.40 -9.26 11.00
C ALA A 111 -3.29 -8.37 10.40
N PHE A 112 -2.46 -7.76 11.24
CA PHE A 112 -1.31 -6.98 10.84
C PHE A 112 -0.29 -7.81 10.04
N GLY A 113 -0.03 -9.07 10.45
CA GLY A 113 0.79 -9.99 9.67
C GLY A 113 0.29 -10.26 8.25
N LYS A 114 -1.03 -10.16 8.01
CA LYS A 114 -1.59 -10.22 6.64
C LYS A 114 -1.34 -8.94 5.86
N GLU A 115 -1.43 -7.77 6.52
CA GLU A 115 -1.08 -6.47 5.91
C GLU A 115 0.39 -6.47 5.46
N LEU A 116 1.32 -6.94 6.31
CA LEU A 116 2.74 -7.05 5.96
C LEU A 116 2.98 -7.91 4.72
N LYS A 117 2.33 -9.08 4.65
CA LYS A 117 2.42 -9.97 3.48
C LYS A 117 1.85 -9.33 2.22
N ALA A 118 0.80 -8.52 2.33
CA ALA A 118 0.21 -7.82 1.20
C ALA A 118 1.13 -6.70 0.68
N PHE A 119 1.74 -5.94 1.60
CA PHE A 119 2.76 -4.95 1.28
C PHE A 119 3.95 -5.56 0.55
N ASP A 120 4.52 -6.64 1.08
CA ASP A 120 5.65 -7.34 0.47
C ASP A 120 5.36 -7.76 -0.97
N LYS A 121 4.19 -8.36 -1.22
CA LYS A 121 3.76 -8.75 -2.57
C LYS A 121 3.62 -7.56 -3.51
N ARG A 122 3.13 -6.41 -3.02
CA ARG A 122 2.99 -5.20 -3.84
C ARG A 122 4.35 -4.60 -4.18
N LEU A 123 5.28 -4.59 -3.22
CA LEU A 123 6.66 -4.14 -3.44
C LEU A 123 7.38 -5.04 -4.45
N ASP A 124 7.31 -6.37 -4.29
CA ASP A 124 7.94 -7.30 -5.23
C ASP A 124 7.37 -7.10 -6.64
N LYS A 125 6.05 -6.97 -6.79
CA LYS A 125 5.39 -6.68 -8.07
C LYS A 125 5.82 -5.35 -8.68
N TYR A 126 6.00 -4.32 -7.86
CA TYR A 126 6.50 -3.01 -8.30
C TYR A 126 7.92 -3.14 -8.87
N VAL A 127 8.82 -3.81 -8.15
CA VAL A 127 10.19 -4.08 -8.60
C VAL A 127 10.19 -4.84 -9.92
N ASP A 128 9.43 -5.93 -10.03
CA ASP A 128 9.34 -6.72 -11.25
C ASP A 128 8.82 -5.89 -12.44
N THR A 129 7.84 -5.01 -12.19
CA THR A 129 7.26 -4.16 -13.24
C THR A 129 8.27 -3.13 -13.75
N VAL A 130 9.01 -2.48 -12.84
CA VAL A 130 10.05 -1.51 -13.22
C VAL A 130 11.19 -2.21 -13.96
N GLU A 131 11.65 -3.36 -13.49
CA GLU A 131 12.69 -4.13 -14.16
C GLU A 131 12.27 -4.62 -15.55
N ALA A 132 11.01 -5.06 -15.73
CA ALA A 132 10.47 -5.38 -17.04
C ALA A 132 10.43 -4.15 -17.96
N MET A 133 9.97 -3.01 -17.46
CA MET A 133 9.96 -1.75 -18.21
C MET A 133 11.36 -1.31 -18.62
N LYS A 134 12.36 -1.46 -17.75
CA LYS A 134 13.76 -1.16 -18.04
C LYS A 134 14.27 -2.01 -19.19
N LYS A 135 14.02 -3.32 -19.19
CA LYS A 135 14.45 -4.23 -20.27
C LYS A 135 13.83 -3.89 -21.62
N ASP A 136 12.58 -3.42 -21.63
CA ASP A 136 11.86 -3.09 -22.85
C ASP A 136 12.26 -1.72 -23.44
N HIS A 137 12.80 -0.82 -22.62
CA HIS A 137 12.95 0.60 -22.98
C HIS A 137 14.35 1.19 -22.81
N LEU A 138 15.25 0.56 -22.06
CA LEU A 138 16.64 1.00 -21.92
C LEU A 138 17.55 0.23 -22.87
N ASP A 139 18.35 0.97 -23.64
CA ASP A 139 19.42 0.44 -24.47
C ASP A 139 20.78 0.78 -23.83
N PRO A 140 21.56 -0.21 -23.37
CA PRO A 140 22.86 0.03 -22.73
C PRO A 140 23.88 0.75 -23.63
N GLY A 141 23.66 0.74 -24.95
CA GLY A 141 24.54 1.40 -25.91
C GLY A 141 24.21 2.88 -26.17
N LYS A 142 23.12 3.42 -25.61
CA LYS A 142 22.71 4.81 -25.81
C LYS A 142 23.21 5.73 -24.70
N PRO A 143 23.56 6.99 -25.04
CA PRO A 143 23.89 7.98 -24.04
C PRO A 143 22.68 8.27 -23.14
N MET A 144 22.96 8.51 -21.86
CA MET A 144 21.98 8.92 -20.85
C MET A 144 21.10 10.07 -21.35
N GLY A 145 19.82 9.78 -21.58
CA GLY A 145 18.80 10.75 -21.92
C GLY A 145 17.80 10.95 -20.77
N LYS A 146 16.71 11.65 -21.08
CA LYS A 146 15.65 11.91 -20.10
C LYS A 146 15.00 10.62 -19.58
N THR A 147 14.78 9.66 -20.47
CA THR A 147 14.12 8.38 -20.12
C THR A 147 14.99 7.57 -19.17
N GLU A 148 16.28 7.52 -19.43
CA GLU A 148 17.27 6.84 -18.61
C GLU A 148 17.33 7.46 -17.20
N HIS A 149 17.32 8.80 -17.10
CA HIS A 149 17.24 9.51 -15.81
C HIS A 149 15.94 9.21 -15.06
N ASP A 150 14.80 9.14 -15.75
CA ASP A 150 13.52 8.80 -15.13
C ASP A 150 13.53 7.37 -14.55
N PHE A 151 14.18 6.42 -15.23
CA PHE A 151 14.38 5.06 -14.72
C PHE A 151 15.35 5.00 -13.54
N ASP A 152 16.38 5.85 -13.51
CA ASP A 152 17.26 5.99 -12.34
C ASP A 152 16.49 6.49 -11.11
N GLY A 153 15.53 7.41 -11.30
CA GLY A 153 14.60 7.82 -10.26
C GLY A 153 13.81 6.62 -9.69
N LEU A 154 13.34 5.73 -10.55
CA LEU A 154 12.65 4.50 -10.12
C LEU A 154 13.60 3.51 -9.44
N ASN A 155 14.86 3.39 -9.88
CA ASN A 155 15.86 2.55 -9.21
C ASN A 155 16.16 3.04 -7.79
N ASN A 156 16.32 4.36 -7.62
CA ASN A 156 16.50 4.96 -6.30
C ASN A 156 15.27 4.71 -5.41
N ALA A 157 14.06 4.80 -5.97
CA ALA A 157 12.85 4.46 -5.23
C ALA A 157 12.83 2.98 -4.81
N ILE A 158 13.23 2.05 -5.68
CA ILE A 158 13.36 0.61 -5.34
C ILE A 158 14.36 0.41 -4.21
N PHE A 159 15.52 1.06 -4.28
CA PHE A 159 16.56 0.95 -3.25
C PHE A 159 16.01 1.41 -1.89
N ASN A 160 15.41 2.60 -1.84
CA ASN A 160 14.82 3.17 -0.63
C ASN A 160 13.71 2.27 -0.07
N LEU A 161 12.81 1.76 -0.93
CA LEU A 161 11.72 0.89 -0.49
C LEU A 161 12.23 -0.45 0.09
N LYS A 162 13.33 -1.00 -0.43
CA LYS A 162 13.96 -2.21 0.12
C LYS A 162 14.62 -1.96 1.47
N GLU A 163 15.25 -0.80 1.64
CA GLU A 163 15.78 -0.37 2.93
C GLU A 163 14.64 -0.22 3.94
N GLN A 164 13.57 0.47 3.58
CA GLN A 164 12.37 0.63 4.41
C GLN A 164 11.69 -0.71 4.77
N ARG A 165 11.65 -1.66 3.83
CA ARG A 165 11.19 -3.04 4.12
C ARG A 165 12.03 -3.69 5.20
N THR A 166 13.34 -3.50 5.17
CA THR A 166 14.27 -4.04 6.16
C THR A 166 14.04 -3.39 7.53
N GLU A 167 13.92 -2.06 7.57
CA GLU A 167 13.57 -1.34 8.80
C GLU A 167 12.23 -1.79 9.39
N LEU A 168 11.21 -1.97 8.54
CA LEU A 168 9.91 -2.48 8.96
C LEU A 168 10.04 -3.90 9.52
N GLY A 169 10.81 -4.77 8.88
CA GLY A 169 11.11 -6.11 9.38
C GLY A 169 11.75 -6.10 10.77
N ASN A 170 12.72 -5.21 10.98
CA ASN A 170 13.36 -5.03 12.29
C ASN A 170 12.34 -4.56 13.34
N ALA A 171 11.57 -3.51 13.04
CA ALA A 171 10.54 -2.99 13.95
C ALA A 171 9.48 -4.04 14.32
N VAL A 172 9.11 -4.91 13.39
CA VAL A 172 8.18 -6.04 13.63
C VAL A 172 8.82 -7.11 14.51
N SER A 173 10.10 -7.42 14.31
CA SER A 173 10.82 -8.41 15.11
C SER A 173 11.09 -7.97 16.55
N GLU A 174 11.13 -6.66 16.80
CA GLU A 174 11.30 -6.07 18.13
C GLU A 174 10.01 -6.10 18.95
N VAL A 175 8.85 -6.38 18.35
CA VAL A 175 7.57 -6.42 19.08
C VAL A 175 7.59 -7.60 20.05
N PRO A 176 7.54 -7.37 21.38
CA PRO A 176 7.55 -8.44 22.36
C PRO A 176 6.16 -9.07 22.43
N LEU A 177 5.86 -9.99 21.52
CA LEU A 177 4.57 -10.67 21.54
C LEU A 177 4.49 -11.58 22.76
N PRO A 178 3.40 -11.51 23.52
CA PRO A 178 3.24 -12.42 24.63
C PRO A 178 3.01 -13.85 24.10
N GLY A 179 3.78 -14.80 24.63
CA GLY A 179 3.77 -16.21 24.21
C GLY A 179 4.76 -16.56 23.08
N ALA A 180 5.54 -15.62 22.58
CA ALA A 180 6.72 -15.94 21.78
C ALA A 180 7.85 -16.36 22.73
N GLU A 181 7.87 -17.64 23.12
CA GLU A 181 9.05 -18.24 23.75
C GLU A 181 10.26 -17.99 22.84
N LYS A 182 11.34 -17.46 23.43
CA LYS A 182 12.65 -17.34 22.77
C LYS A 182 13.27 -18.71 22.57
#